data_AF-A0A811RLW9-F1
#
_entry.id   AF-A0A811RLW9-F1
#
_cell.length_a   1.000
_cell.length_b   1.000
_cell.length_c   1.000
_cell.angle_alpha   90.00
_cell.angle_beta   90.00
_cell.angle_gamma   90.00
#
_symmetry.space_group_name_H-M   'P 1'
#
loop_
_entity.id
_entity.type
_entity.pdbx_description
1 polymer ?
#
loop_
_entity_poly.entity_id
_entity_poly.type
_entity_poly.pdbx_seq_one_letter_code
_entity_poly.pdbx_strand_id
1 'polypeptide(L)'
;MAAVATETPFHVLAVDDSLPDRKLIERLLKTSSFQVTTVDSGSKALQFLGLHDEHSPVPVHTDQLDVAVNLIITDYCMPGMTGYDLLKKIKESSSLRDIPVVIMSSENIPSRINRCLEEGADEFFLKPVRLSDMNKLKPHILKSRCRENYHQEQHQQSDSNSDECSNPTNTSSSSDSSSNRKRKAADNEEILPQTNRSRHS
;
A
#
# COMPACT_ATOMS: atom_id res chain seq x y z
N MET A 1 -21.74 30.86 14.48
CA MET A 1 -21.44 29.51 14.98
C MET A 1 -20.48 28.87 14.01
N ALA A 2 -19.24 28.59 14.43
CA ALA A 2 -18.28 27.90 13.58
C ALA A 2 -18.72 26.43 13.45
N ALA A 3 -18.81 25.94 12.22
CA ALA A 3 -18.96 24.52 11.96
C ALA A 3 -17.75 23.78 12.56
N VAL A 4 -17.99 22.96 13.58
CA VAL A 4 -16.99 21.99 14.04
C VAL A 4 -16.86 20.98 12.90
N ALA A 5 -15.79 21.08 12.13
CA ALA A 5 -15.40 20.01 11.24
C ALA A 5 -15.18 18.77 12.11
N THR A 6 -16.10 17.81 12.03
CA THR A 6 -15.92 16.52 12.66
C THR A 6 -14.80 15.81 11.92
N GLU A 7 -13.57 15.93 12.41
CA GLU A 7 -12.46 15.16 11.87
C GLU A 7 -12.81 13.68 11.93
N THR A 8 -12.75 13.01 10.79
CA THR A 8 -12.94 11.56 10.73
C THR A 8 -11.85 10.90 11.59
N PRO A 9 -12.24 10.05 12.55
CA PRO A 9 -11.28 9.42 13.44
C PRO A 9 -10.37 8.49 12.64
N PHE A 10 -9.07 8.54 12.92
CA PHE A 10 -8.10 7.68 12.24
C PHE A 10 -8.33 6.23 12.66
N HIS A 11 -8.65 5.37 11.69
CA HIS A 11 -9.08 3.99 11.92
C HIS A 11 -7.95 2.99 11.65
N VAL A 12 -7.72 2.12 12.63
CA VAL A 12 -6.70 1.07 12.59
C VAL A 12 -7.39 -0.30 12.62
N LEU A 13 -7.03 -1.16 11.67
CA LEU A 13 -7.38 -2.58 11.69
C LEU A 13 -6.25 -3.36 12.38
N ALA A 14 -6.54 -3.97 13.53
CA ALA A 14 -5.61 -4.82 14.26
C ALA A 14 -5.95 -6.31 14.06
N VAL A 15 -4.97 -7.10 13.59
CA VAL A 15 -5.13 -8.50 13.23
C VAL A 15 -4.20 -9.35 14.09
N ASP A 16 -4.75 -10.19 14.96
CA ASP A 16 -3.94 -11.03 15.85
C ASP A 16 -4.78 -12.22 16.35
N ASP A 17 -4.29 -13.45 16.20
CA ASP A 17 -4.98 -14.67 16.61
C ASP A 17 -4.90 -14.90 18.13
N SER A 18 -3.92 -14.30 18.81
CA SER A 18 -3.76 -14.33 20.25
C SER A 18 -4.69 -13.30 20.91
N LEU A 19 -5.74 -13.77 21.60
CA LEU A 19 -6.67 -12.90 22.32
C LEU A 19 -5.97 -11.95 23.33
N PRO A 20 -4.97 -12.38 24.13
CA PRO A 20 -4.21 -11.48 24.99
C PRO A 20 -3.49 -10.36 24.23
N ASP A 21 -2.79 -10.70 23.14
CA ASP A 21 -2.03 -9.73 22.34
C ASP A 21 -2.97 -8.76 21.65
N ARG A 22 -4.06 -9.28 21.07
CA ARG A 22 -5.13 -8.48 20.45
C ARG A 22 -5.74 -7.47 21.42
N LYS A 23 -6.00 -7.87 22.67
CA LYS A 23 -6.51 -6.95 23.71
C LYS A 23 -5.47 -5.91 24.12
N LEU A 24 -4.19 -6.29 24.16
CA LEU A 24 -3.11 -5.35 24.47
C LEU A 24 -3.02 -4.28 23.36
N ILE A 25 -2.94 -4.68 22.10
CA ILE A 25 -2.79 -3.74 20.99
C ILE A 25 -4.03 -2.84 20.84
N GLU A 26 -5.23 -3.39 21.03
CA GLU A 26 -6.46 -2.61 21.03
C GLU A 26 -6.43 -1.50 22.09
N ARG A 27 -6.00 -1.82 23.31
CA ARG A 27 -5.87 -0.84 24.40
C ARG A 27 -4.82 0.23 24.09
N LEU A 28 -3.65 -0.15 23.58
CA LEU A 28 -2.57 0.78 23.25
C LEU A 28 -2.99 1.78 22.16
N LEU A 29 -3.67 1.28 21.12
CA LEU A 29 -4.17 2.10 20.02
C LEU A 29 -5.32 3.02 20.48
N LYS A 30 -6.28 2.52 21.27
CA LYS A 30 -7.36 3.34 21.84
C LYS A 30 -6.82 4.43 22.77
N THR A 31 -5.79 4.12 23.57
CA THR A 31 -5.10 5.11 24.43
C THR A 31 -4.41 6.20 23.60
N SER A 32 -4.05 5.88 22.35
CA SER A 32 -3.47 6.82 21.39
C SER A 32 -4.52 7.53 20.52
N SER A 33 -5.80 7.51 20.93
CA SER A 33 -6.94 8.16 20.26
C SER A 33 -7.27 7.63 18.87
N PHE A 34 -6.91 6.38 18.56
CA PHE A 34 -7.34 5.72 17.32
C PHE A 34 -8.69 5.04 17.49
N GLN A 35 -9.49 5.04 16.41
CA GLN A 35 -10.55 4.07 16.27
C GLN A 35 -9.90 2.73 15.91
N VAL A 36 -10.37 1.63 16.51
CA VAL A 36 -9.76 0.31 16.30
C VAL A 36 -10.83 -0.73 16.01
N THR A 37 -10.65 -1.45 14.92
CA THR A 37 -11.35 -2.72 14.67
C THR A 37 -10.36 -3.86 14.85
N THR A 38 -10.76 -4.91 15.56
CA THR A 38 -9.89 -6.08 15.78
C THR A 38 -10.46 -7.32 15.12
N VAL A 39 -9.62 -8.12 14.48
CA VAL A 39 -9.97 -9.43 13.91
C VAL A 39 -8.95 -10.49 14.36
N ASP A 40 -9.31 -11.77 14.32
CA ASP A 40 -8.46 -12.89 14.82
C ASP A 40 -7.66 -13.62 13.74
N SER A 41 -7.77 -13.23 12.47
CA SER A 41 -7.15 -14.00 11.39
C SER A 41 -6.99 -13.16 10.12
N GLY A 42 -5.99 -13.51 9.32
CA GLY A 42 -5.76 -12.89 8.01
C GLY A 42 -6.97 -13.05 7.08
N SER A 43 -7.65 -14.19 7.10
CA SER A 43 -8.87 -14.41 6.29
C SER A 43 -10.00 -13.45 6.64
N LYS A 44 -10.25 -13.21 7.94
CA LYS A 44 -11.24 -12.21 8.38
C LYS A 44 -10.81 -10.79 8.08
N ALA A 45 -9.51 -10.50 8.14
CA ALA A 45 -8.98 -9.20 7.74
C ALA A 45 -9.26 -8.91 6.25
N LEU A 46 -9.00 -9.89 5.37
CA LEU A 46 -9.31 -9.77 3.94
C LEU A 46 -10.80 -9.59 3.68
N GLN A 47 -11.66 -10.36 4.37
CA GLN A 47 -13.10 -10.20 4.27
C GLN A 47 -13.53 -8.79 4.70
N PHE A 48 -13.00 -8.29 5.82
CA PHE A 48 -13.28 -6.95 6.31
C PHE A 48 -12.82 -5.85 5.35
N LEU A 49 -11.69 -6.07 4.66
CA LEU A 49 -11.13 -5.16 3.67
C LEU A 49 -11.78 -5.27 2.28
N GLY A 50 -12.76 -6.18 2.10
CA GLY A 50 -13.40 -6.42 0.81
C GLY A 50 -12.56 -7.22 -0.20
N LEU A 51 -11.44 -7.82 0.21
CA LEU A 51 -10.61 -8.69 -0.60
C LEU A 51 -11.02 -10.17 -0.48
N HIS A 52 -12.26 -10.50 -0.85
CA HIS A 52 -12.72 -11.88 -0.90
C HIS A 52 -12.91 -12.34 -2.34
N ASP A 53 -12.67 -13.62 -2.61
CA ASP A 53 -13.12 -14.23 -3.86
C ASP A 53 -14.65 -14.24 -3.87
N GLU A 54 -15.23 -13.90 -5.03
CA GLU A 54 -16.67 -13.81 -5.36
C GLU A 54 -17.49 -15.09 -5.08
N HIS A 55 -16.91 -16.11 -4.44
CA HIS A 55 -17.51 -17.42 -4.21
C HIS A 55 -17.80 -17.74 -2.73
N SER A 56 -17.62 -16.80 -1.81
CA SER A 56 -18.00 -17.00 -0.40
C SER A 56 -19.36 -16.33 -0.10
N PRO A 57 -20.46 -17.10 0.08
CA PRO A 57 -21.76 -16.56 0.40
C PRO A 57 -21.86 -16.32 1.90
N VAL A 58 -21.16 -15.30 2.40
CA VAL A 58 -21.44 -14.79 3.75
C VAL A 58 -21.43 -13.27 3.71
N PRO A 59 -22.59 -12.63 3.47
CA PRO A 59 -22.75 -11.21 3.75
C PRO A 59 -22.79 -11.08 5.28
N VAL A 60 -21.65 -10.79 5.90
CA VAL A 60 -21.68 -10.21 7.24
C VAL A 60 -22.22 -8.80 7.04
N HIS A 61 -23.50 -8.62 7.37
CA HIS A 61 -24.25 -7.35 7.43
C HIS A 61 -23.35 -6.11 7.37
N THR A 62 -23.10 -5.61 6.16
CA THR A 62 -22.30 -4.39 5.96
C THR A 62 -23.27 -3.21 5.85
N ASP A 63 -23.92 -2.90 6.97
CA ASP A 63 -24.41 -1.53 7.24
C ASP A 63 -23.22 -0.59 7.60
N GLN A 64 -21.98 -1.08 7.41
CA GLN A 64 -20.69 -0.47 7.74
C GLN A 64 -19.93 -0.01 6.48
N LEU A 65 -20.66 0.27 5.40
CA LEU A 65 -20.16 0.82 4.16
C LEU A 65 -19.82 2.30 4.37
N ASP A 66 -18.62 2.57 4.88
CA ASP A 66 -17.84 3.83 4.76
C ASP A 66 -16.71 3.96 5.81
N VAL A 67 -16.40 2.91 6.58
CA VAL A 67 -15.27 2.98 7.52
C VAL A 67 -13.96 2.71 6.77
N ALA A 68 -13.36 3.78 6.23
CA ALA A 68 -12.06 3.72 5.55
C ALA A 68 -10.94 3.37 6.55
N VAL A 69 -10.28 2.22 6.36
CA VAL A 69 -9.11 1.81 7.16
C VAL A 69 -7.91 2.66 6.75
N ASN A 70 -7.28 3.31 7.73
CA ASN A 70 -6.13 4.18 7.49
C ASN A 70 -4.78 3.51 7.80
N LEU A 71 -4.78 2.42 8.56
CA LEU A 71 -3.59 1.64 8.88
C LEU A 71 -3.97 0.20 9.26
N ILE A 72 -3.14 -0.75 8.88
CA ILE A 72 -3.28 -2.16 9.26
C ILE A 72 -2.09 -2.54 10.13
N ILE A 73 -2.35 -3.15 11.27
CA ILE A 73 -1.34 -3.76 12.13
C ILE A 73 -1.66 -5.24 12.30
N THR A 74 -0.72 -6.12 11.96
CA THR A 74 -0.97 -7.57 11.94
C THR A 74 0.13 -8.34 12.63
N ASP A 75 -0.24 -9.41 13.34
CA ASP A 75 0.72 -10.43 13.75
C ASP A 75 1.30 -11.16 12.54
N TYR A 76 2.56 -11.60 12.65
CA TYR A 76 3.24 -12.37 11.63
C TYR A 76 2.82 -13.84 11.64
N CYS A 77 2.74 -14.46 12.81
CA CYS A 77 2.58 -15.90 13.02
C CYS A 77 1.12 -16.28 13.29
N MET A 78 0.26 -16.17 12.28
CA MET A 78 -1.13 -16.59 12.39
C MET A 78 -1.39 -17.96 11.71
N PRO A 79 -2.32 -18.78 12.23
CA PRO A 79 -2.69 -20.04 11.60
C PRO A 79 -3.39 -19.83 10.25
N GLY A 80 -3.08 -20.69 9.29
CA GLY A 80 -3.66 -20.69 7.94
C GLY A 80 -3.06 -19.64 7.00
N MET A 81 -3.01 -18.37 7.42
CA MET A 81 -2.44 -17.26 6.64
C MET A 81 -1.52 -16.44 7.53
N THR A 82 -0.26 -16.27 7.12
CA THR A 82 0.69 -15.45 7.87
C THR A 82 0.42 -13.95 7.67
N GLY A 83 0.93 -13.12 8.58
CA GLY A 83 0.89 -11.66 8.39
C GLY A 83 1.64 -11.20 7.14
N TYR A 84 2.66 -11.94 6.71
CA TYR A 84 3.36 -11.69 5.45
C TYR A 84 2.47 -11.99 4.23
N ASP A 85 1.72 -13.09 4.24
CA ASP A 85 0.78 -13.41 3.16
C ASP A 85 -0.34 -12.37 3.07
N LEU A 86 -0.82 -11.89 4.22
CA LEU A 86 -1.79 -10.80 4.29
C LEU A 86 -1.22 -9.49 3.71
N LEU A 87 0.00 -9.11 4.13
CA LEU A 87 0.71 -7.94 3.61
C LEU A 87 0.80 -7.99 2.08
N LYS A 88 1.25 -9.12 1.53
CA LYS A 88 1.39 -9.31 0.09
C LYS A 88 0.07 -9.08 -0.64
N LYS A 89 -1.02 -9.69 -0.17
CA LYS A 89 -2.37 -9.51 -0.77
C LYS A 89 -2.86 -8.06 -0.71
N ILE A 90 -2.58 -7.35 0.39
CA ILE A 90 -2.92 -5.92 0.53
C ILE A 90 -2.13 -5.09 -0.48
N LYS A 91 -0.83 -5.35 -0.63
CA LYS A 91 0.07 -4.58 -1.52
C LYS A 91 -0.15 -4.89 -3.01
N GLU A 92 -0.65 -6.08 -3.33
CA GLU A 92 -1.08 -6.46 -4.69
C GLU A 92 -2.42 -5.81 -5.09
N SER A 93 -3.26 -5.43 -4.12
CA SER A 93 -4.55 -4.78 -4.39
C SER A 93 -4.40 -3.31 -4.80
N SER A 94 -5.01 -2.93 -5.91
CA SER A 94 -5.00 -1.55 -6.41
C SER A 94 -5.67 -0.56 -5.44
N SER A 95 -6.67 -0.99 -4.69
CA SER A 95 -7.44 -0.14 -3.76
C SER A 95 -6.81 -0.06 -2.36
N LEU A 96 -5.99 -1.04 -1.96
CA LEU A 96 -5.48 -1.13 -0.59
C LEU A 96 -3.96 -0.99 -0.47
N ARG A 97 -3.20 -1.07 -1.57
CA ARG A 97 -1.72 -1.00 -1.56
C ARG A 97 -1.16 0.23 -0.85
N ASP A 98 -1.91 1.32 -0.89
CA ASP A 98 -1.54 2.60 -0.29
C ASP A 98 -1.78 2.67 1.23
N ILE A 99 -2.52 1.71 1.79
CA ILE A 99 -2.73 1.61 3.24
C ILE A 99 -1.41 1.17 3.88
N PRO A 100 -0.93 1.89 4.90
CA PRO A 100 0.27 1.51 5.61
C PRO A 100 0.05 0.21 6.40
N VAL A 101 1.02 -0.69 6.32
CA VAL A 101 0.94 -2.01 6.98
C VAL A 101 2.11 -2.18 7.94
N VAL A 102 1.79 -2.49 9.20
CA VAL A 102 2.77 -2.74 10.27
C VAL A 102 2.70 -4.19 10.70
N ILE A 103 3.86 -4.85 10.75
CA ILE A 103 3.96 -6.25 11.17
C ILE A 103 4.41 -6.32 12.62
N MET A 104 3.80 -7.20 13.41
CA MET A 104 4.21 -7.54 14.77
C MET A 104 4.71 -8.98 14.80
N SER A 105 5.80 -9.26 15.53
CA SER A 105 6.32 -10.63 15.66
C SER A 105 6.94 -10.83 17.03
N SER A 106 6.77 -12.02 17.61
CA SER A 106 7.50 -12.44 18.81
C SER A 106 8.94 -12.86 18.50
N GLU A 107 9.23 -13.20 17.24
CA GLU A 107 10.55 -13.64 16.79
C GLU A 107 11.35 -12.46 16.21
N ASN A 108 12.62 -12.33 16.64
CA ASN A 108 13.57 -11.36 16.13
C ASN A 108 14.49 -12.00 15.09
N ILE A 109 13.95 -12.22 13.89
CA ILE A 109 14.68 -12.84 12.77
C ILE A 109 14.94 -11.78 11.69
N PRO A 110 16.19 -11.33 11.50
CA PRO A 110 16.52 -10.26 10.55
C PRO A 110 16.06 -10.52 9.11
N SER A 111 16.21 -11.75 8.61
CA SER A 111 15.77 -12.10 7.26
C SER A 111 14.27 -11.95 7.05
N ARG A 112 13.47 -12.21 8.09
CA ARG A 112 12.02 -12.03 8.08
C ARG A 112 11.63 -10.57 8.11
N ILE A 113 12.29 -9.78 8.97
CA ILE A 113 12.07 -8.34 9.07
C ILE A 113 12.35 -7.70 7.71
N ASN A 114 13.52 -7.98 7.13
CA ASN A 114 13.91 -7.44 5.82
C ASN A 114 12.90 -7.83 4.74
N ARG A 115 12.50 -9.10 4.69
CA ARG A 115 11.51 -9.56 3.70
C ARG A 115 10.16 -8.83 3.82
N CYS A 116 9.69 -8.53 5.03
CA CYS A 116 8.45 -7.77 5.20
C CYS A 116 8.59 -6.33 4.71
N LEU A 117 9.71 -5.68 5.03
CA LEU A 117 9.99 -4.30 4.60
C LEU A 117 10.16 -4.21 3.08
N GLU A 118 10.83 -5.18 2.46
CA GLU A 118 10.99 -5.29 1.00
C GLU A 118 9.65 -5.47 0.27
N GLU A 119 8.71 -6.22 0.87
CA GLU A 119 7.35 -6.38 0.35
C GLU A 119 6.48 -5.10 0.53
N GLY A 120 6.99 -4.09 1.23
CA GLY A 120 6.32 -2.81 1.43
C GLY A 120 5.57 -2.67 2.76
N ALA A 121 5.96 -3.43 3.79
CA ALA A 121 5.59 -3.08 5.16
C ALA A 121 6.22 -1.74 5.56
N ASP A 122 5.43 -0.91 6.20
CA ASP A 122 5.85 0.42 6.65
C ASP A 122 6.71 0.36 7.92
N GLU A 123 6.44 -0.60 8.80
CA GLU A 123 7.17 -0.76 10.05
C GLU A 123 7.08 -2.20 10.57
N PHE A 124 8.03 -2.60 11.42
CA PHE A 124 8.06 -3.91 12.08
C PHE A 124 8.26 -3.75 13.59
N PHE A 125 7.39 -4.36 14.40
CA PHE A 125 7.44 -4.34 15.85
C PHE A 125 7.75 -5.72 16.43
N LEU A 126 8.59 -5.74 17.46
CA LEU A 126 8.77 -6.92 18.29
C LEU A 126 7.74 -6.93 19.42
N LYS A 127 7.08 -8.06 19.60
CA LYS A 127 6.17 -8.28 20.73
C LYS A 127 6.97 -8.47 22.02
N PRO A 128 6.45 -8.04 23.18
CA PRO A 128 5.18 -7.32 23.36
C PRO A 128 5.30 -5.87 22.89
N VAL A 129 4.28 -5.41 22.14
CA VAL A 129 4.22 -4.01 21.68
C VAL A 129 4.02 -3.09 22.87
N ARG A 130 4.71 -1.94 22.85
CA ARG A 130 4.71 -0.95 23.91
C ARG A 130 4.07 0.34 23.42
N LEU A 131 3.66 1.18 24.38
CA LEU A 131 3.12 2.51 24.08
C LEU A 131 4.13 3.39 23.31
N SER A 132 5.44 3.19 23.56
CA SER A 132 6.51 3.89 22.83
C SER A 132 6.46 3.64 21.33
N ASP A 133 6.01 2.46 20.91
CA ASP A 133 6.00 2.03 19.50
C ASP A 133 4.90 2.76 18.72
N MET A 134 3.84 3.22 19.40
CA MET A 134 2.78 4.03 18.79
C MET A 134 3.29 5.37 18.26
N ASN A 135 4.40 5.89 18.80
CA ASN A 135 5.02 7.10 18.26
C ASN A 135 5.53 6.92 16.84
N LYS A 136 5.91 5.69 16.46
CA LYS A 136 6.35 5.35 15.11
C LYS A 136 5.19 5.30 14.10
N LEU A 137 3.95 5.18 14.58
CA LEU A 137 2.76 5.20 13.73
C LEU A 137 2.34 6.62 13.35
N LYS A 138 2.75 7.63 14.12
CA LYS A 138 2.36 9.05 13.92
C LYS A 138 2.66 9.62 12.53
N PRO A 139 3.83 9.34 11.90
CA PRO A 139 4.11 9.83 10.54
C PRO A 139 3.09 9.34 9.50
N HIS A 140 2.55 8.14 9.67
CA HIS A 140 1.58 7.55 8.75
C HIS A 140 0.20 8.22 8.86
N ILE A 141 -0.15 8.77 10.02
CA ILE A 141 -1.38 9.56 10.21
C ILE A 141 -1.35 10.81 9.33
N LEU A 142 -0.23 11.51 9.32
CA LEU A 142 -0.08 12.77 8.58
C LEU A 142 -0.06 12.52 7.07
N LYS A 143 0.57 11.42 6.63
CA LYS A 143 0.64 11.04 5.21
C LYS A 143 -0.74 10.69 4.63
N SER A 144 -1.60 10.02 5.39
CA SER A 144 -2.97 9.71 4.95
C SER A 144 -3.82 10.99 4.80
N ARG A 145 -3.66 11.97 5.70
CA ARG A 145 -4.38 13.26 5.68
C ARG A 145 -3.93 14.21 4.57
N CYS A 146 -2.69 14.14 4.09
CA CYS A 146 -2.23 14.96 2.95
C CYS A 146 -2.73 14.44 1.59
N ARG A 147 -3.03 13.15 1.46
CA ARG A 147 -3.48 12.56 0.18
C ARG A 147 -4.93 12.89 -0.16
N GLU A 148 -5.79 13.12 0.83
CA GLU A 148 -7.17 13.58 0.62
C GLU A 148 -7.21 14.94 -0.11
N ASN A 149 -6.24 15.83 0.15
CA ASN A 149 -6.21 17.17 -0.44
C ASN A 149 -5.77 17.19 -1.93
N TYR A 150 -4.97 16.22 -2.39
CA TYR A 150 -4.51 16.19 -3.80
C TYR A 150 -5.55 15.63 -4.79
N HIS A 151 -6.51 14.81 -4.32
CA HIS A 151 -7.55 14.26 -5.20
C HIS A 151 -8.70 15.24 -5.49
N GLN A 152 -8.87 16.30 -4.69
CA GLN A 152 -9.89 17.33 -4.96
C GLN A 152 -9.51 18.31 -6.08
N GLU A 153 -8.21 18.56 -6.33
CA GLU A 153 -7.78 19.53 -7.36
C GLU A 153 -7.87 18.97 -8.80
N GLN A 154 -7.73 17.66 -8.99
CA GLN A 154 -7.73 17.02 -10.32
C GLN A 154 -9.14 16.88 -10.92
N HIS A 155 -10.19 16.84 -10.09
CA HIS A 155 -11.57 16.65 -10.55
C HIS A 155 -12.25 17.94 -11.04
N GLN A 156 -11.62 19.12 -10.86
CA GLN A 156 -12.21 20.40 -11.23
C GLN A 156 -11.67 20.95 -12.58
N GLN A 157 -10.68 20.30 -13.18
CA GLN A 157 -10.07 20.71 -14.46
C GLN A 157 -10.53 19.90 -15.69
N SER A 158 -11.39 18.88 -15.52
CA SER A 158 -11.84 18.02 -16.63
C SER A 158 -13.13 18.46 -17.33
N ASP A 159 -13.92 19.36 -16.73
CA ASP A 159 -15.27 19.72 -17.24
C ASP A 159 -15.30 21.04 -18.00
N SER A 160 -14.22 21.43 -18.67
CA SER A 160 -14.22 22.61 -19.55
C SER A 160 -13.30 22.40 -20.74
N ASN A 161 -13.80 21.72 -21.78
CA ASN A 161 -13.47 21.96 -23.20
C ASN A 161 -14.20 20.91 -24.07
N SER A 162 -15.50 21.09 -24.25
CA SER A 162 -16.19 20.67 -25.47
C SER A 162 -16.45 21.92 -26.31
N ASP A 163 -16.37 21.76 -27.64
CA ASP A 163 -16.59 22.75 -28.71
C ASP A 163 -15.32 23.54 -29.06
N GLU A 164 -14.73 23.51 -30.27
CA GLU A 164 -15.32 23.44 -31.61
C GLU A 164 -14.29 22.92 -32.64
N CYS A 165 -14.80 22.32 -33.71
CA CYS A 165 -14.06 21.77 -34.84
C CYS A 165 -14.03 22.75 -36.01
N SER A 166 -12.84 23.13 -36.52
CA SER A 166 -12.68 23.57 -37.92
C SER A 166 -11.21 23.69 -38.34
N ASN A 167 -10.78 22.85 -39.28
CA ASN A 167 -9.63 23.12 -40.15
C ASN A 167 -9.97 24.26 -41.13
N PRO A 168 -8.98 25.03 -41.61
CA PRO A 168 -8.53 24.78 -42.98
C PRO A 168 -7.04 24.96 -43.26
N THR A 169 -6.73 24.52 -44.47
CA THR A 169 -5.49 24.29 -45.21
C THR A 169 -4.60 25.52 -45.50
N ASN A 170 -3.32 25.20 -45.77
CA ASN A 170 -2.43 25.73 -46.82
C ASN A 170 -1.38 26.83 -46.55
N THR A 171 -0.18 26.48 -47.06
CA THR A 171 0.82 27.26 -47.83
C THR A 171 1.90 28.13 -47.16
N SER A 172 3.16 27.72 -47.42
CA SER A 172 4.40 28.48 -47.73
C SER A 172 4.85 29.58 -46.75
N SER A 173 6.13 29.77 -46.37
CA SER A 173 7.42 29.61 -47.05
C SER A 173 8.54 29.98 -46.06
N SER A 174 9.76 29.42 -46.24
CA SER A 174 11.11 30.01 -45.98
C SER A 174 11.42 30.58 -44.57
N SER A 175 12.55 30.34 -43.90
CA SER A 175 13.93 30.21 -44.37
C SER A 175 14.84 29.74 -43.22
N ASP A 176 15.85 28.93 -43.59
CA ASP A 176 17.24 28.88 -43.11
C ASP A 176 17.58 29.03 -41.62
N SER A 177 18.23 28.00 -41.05
CA SER A 177 19.71 27.94 -40.98
C SER A 177 20.18 26.77 -40.09
N SER A 178 20.94 25.85 -40.69
CA SER A 178 22.24 25.31 -40.24
C SER A 178 22.45 25.05 -38.73
N SER A 179 22.96 23.90 -38.23
CA SER A 179 23.83 22.90 -38.84
C SER A 179 24.22 21.81 -37.82
N ASN A 180 24.45 20.59 -38.34
CA ASN A 180 25.34 19.51 -37.86
C ASN A 180 25.10 18.91 -36.45
N ARG A 181 24.99 17.59 -36.26
CA ARG A 181 25.92 16.49 -36.62
C ARG A 181 25.12 15.17 -36.77
N LYS A 182 25.05 14.55 -37.96
CA LYS A 182 25.84 13.40 -38.46
C LYS A 182 25.86 12.19 -37.50
N ARG A 183 24.98 11.18 -37.74
CA ARG A 183 25.22 9.80 -38.29
C ARG A 183 26.10 8.92 -37.36
N LYS A 184 25.90 7.61 -37.16
CA LYS A 184 25.35 6.54 -38.00
C LYS A 184 25.12 5.26 -37.15
N ALA A 185 24.16 4.44 -37.60
CA ALA A 185 23.85 3.07 -37.21
C ALA A 185 25.02 2.06 -37.27
N ALA A 186 24.90 0.92 -36.58
CA ALA A 186 24.62 -0.39 -37.18
C ALA A 186 24.81 -1.55 -36.18
N ASP A 187 24.04 -2.60 -36.42
CA ASP A 187 24.00 -3.93 -35.82
C ASP A 187 25.36 -4.66 -35.71
N ASN A 188 25.46 -5.62 -34.76
CA ASN A 188 25.75 -7.03 -35.07
C ASN A 188 25.83 -7.93 -33.81
N GLU A 189 25.02 -9.00 -33.86
CA GLU A 189 25.34 -10.44 -33.75
C GLU A 189 26.38 -10.98 -32.74
N GLU A 190 25.88 -11.96 -31.97
CA GLU A 190 26.41 -13.29 -31.63
C GLU A 190 27.91 -13.51 -31.32
N ILE A 191 28.20 -14.25 -30.24
CA ILE A 191 28.96 -15.53 -30.22
C ILE A 191 29.17 -16.00 -28.77
N LEU A 192 28.79 -17.26 -28.49
CA LEU A 192 29.12 -18.06 -27.29
C LEU A 192 30.65 -18.21 -27.08
N PRO A 193 31.07 -18.69 -25.90
CA PRO A 193 31.78 -19.98 -25.98
C PRO A 193 31.37 -20.98 -24.91
N GLN A 194 31.36 -22.24 -25.36
CA GLN A 194 31.31 -23.45 -24.54
C GLN A 194 32.70 -23.85 -24.00
N THR A 195 32.65 -24.59 -22.89
CA THR A 195 33.57 -25.66 -22.45
C THR A 195 34.99 -25.32 -21.99
N ASN A 196 35.29 -25.72 -20.75
CA ASN A 196 36.34 -26.72 -20.53
C ASN A 196 36.15 -27.53 -19.24
N ARG A 197 36.18 -28.87 -19.39
CA ARG A 197 36.35 -29.89 -18.35
C ARG A 197 37.85 -30.14 -18.12
N SER A 198 38.26 -30.37 -16.87
CA SER A 198 39.15 -31.45 -16.38
C SER A 198 39.56 -31.14 -14.93
N ARG A 199 39.27 -31.94 -13.90
CA ARG A 199 39.81 -33.27 -13.48
C ARG A 199 41.28 -33.23 -13.01
N HIS A 200 41.50 -33.93 -11.88
CA HIS A 200 42.74 -34.33 -11.17
C HIS A 200 43.09 -33.41 -9.98
N SER A 201 43.40 -33.88 -8.78
CA SER A 201 43.47 -35.22 -8.16
C SER A 201 43.30 -35.06 -6.66
#